data_AF-A0A6B9G0Q5-F1
#
_entry.id   AF-A0A6B9G0Q5-F1
#
_cell.length_a   1.000
_cell.length_b   1.000
_cell.length_c   1.000
_cell.angle_alpha   90.00
_cell.angle_beta   90.00
_cell.angle_gamma   90.00
#
_symmetry.space_group_name_H-M   'P 1'
#
loop_
_entity.id
_entity.type
_entity.pdbx_description
1 polymer ?
#
loop_
_entity_poly.entity_id
_entity_poly.type
_entity_poly.pdbx_seq_one_letter_code
_entity_poly.pdbx_strand_id
1 'polypeptide(L)' 'MPEVSYPEGSKLRLVGIKGDICLGGRLFVSAALRGEYVRFVEVDDGLDVILFDRLILAYYDRSERRIIRID' A
#
# COMPACT_ATOMS: atom_id res chain seq x y z
N MET A 1 -4.07 1.59 21.76
CA MET A 1 -3.65 1.54 20.34
C MET A 1 -2.60 2.62 20.15
N PRO A 2 -1.43 2.34 19.54
CA PRO A 2 -0.48 3.41 19.27
C PRO A 2 -1.08 4.31 18.19
N GLU A 3 -1.23 5.59 18.49
CA GLU A 3 -1.54 6.62 17.50
C GLU A 3 -0.24 6.96 16.77
N VAL A 4 0.03 6.18 15.73
CA VAL A 4 1.10 6.53 14.79
C VAL A 4 0.66 7.79 14.07
N SER A 5 1.33 8.91 14.35
CA SER A 5 1.11 10.18 13.64
C SER A 5 1.77 10.05 12.26
N TYR A 6 0.96 10.05 11.20
CA TYR A 6 1.44 9.92 9.83
C TYR A 6 1.41 11.27 9.11
N PRO A 7 2.34 11.52 8.16
CA PRO A 7 2.34 12.74 7.36
C PRO A 7 1.01 12.92 6.60
N GLU A 8 0.55 14.16 6.47
CA GLU A 8 -0.59 14.52 5.63
C GLU A 8 -0.42 13.95 4.20
N GLY A 9 -1.45 13.28 3.69
CA GLY A 9 -1.43 12.62 2.37
C GLY A 9 -1.19 11.11 2.39
N SER A 10 -0.73 10.55 3.51
CA SER A 10 -0.56 9.10 3.63
C SER A 10 -1.89 8.38 3.89
N LYS A 11 -2.18 7.33 3.09
CA LYS A 11 -3.39 6.52 3.24
C LYS A 11 -3.03 5.14 3.76
N LEU A 12 -3.57 4.78 4.93
CA LEU A 12 -3.48 3.42 5.43
C LEU A 12 -4.53 2.52 4.77
N ARG A 13 -4.13 1.29 4.49
CA ARG A 13 -4.99 0.25 3.94
C ARG A 13 -4.74 -1.06 4.66
N LEU A 14 -5.82 -1.67 5.14
CA LEU A 14 -5.79 -3.00 5.72
C LEU A 14 -5.61 -4.02 4.61
N VAL A 15 -4.64 -4.91 4.79
CA VAL A 15 -4.42 -6.06 3.91
C VAL A 15 -5.38 -7.18 4.32
N GLY A 16 -6.19 -7.61 3.36
CA GLY A 16 -7.16 -8.67 3.54
C GLY A 16 -6.51 -10.04 3.80
N ILE A 17 -7.36 -11.00 4.15
CA ILE A 17 -6.94 -12.36 4.52
C ILE A 17 -6.19 -13.07 3.37
N LYS A 18 -6.41 -12.68 2.10
CA LYS A 18 -5.67 -13.26 0.97
C LYS A 18 -4.35 -12.54 0.68
N GLY A 19 -3.98 -11.51 1.45
CA GLY A 19 -2.81 -10.68 1.21
C GLY A 19 -3.06 -9.57 0.18
N ASP A 20 -4.33 -9.22 -0.05
CA ASP A 20 -4.79 -8.26 -1.04
C ASP A 20 -5.41 -7.01 -0.43
N ILE A 21 -5.43 -5.91 -1.19
CA ILE A 21 -6.08 -4.65 -0.82
C ILE A 21 -7.14 -4.34 -1.86
N CYS A 22 -8.28 -3.81 -1.42
CA CYS A 22 -9.37 -3.40 -2.30
C CYS A 22 -9.22 -1.91 -2.68
N LEU A 23 -8.83 -1.63 -3.93
CA LEU A 23 -8.65 -0.29 -4.49
C LEU A 23 -9.39 -0.16 -5.82
N GLY A 24 -10.72 -0.29 -5.80
CA GLY A 24 -11.53 -0.40 -7.04
C GLY A 24 -11.27 -1.68 -7.84
N GLY A 25 -10.49 -2.60 -7.27
CA GLY A 25 -10.07 -3.90 -7.76
C GLY A 25 -9.28 -4.61 -6.65
N ARG A 26 -9.01 -5.92 -6.78
CA ARG A 26 -8.17 -6.65 -5.83
C ARG A 26 -6.72 -6.55 -6.22
N LEU A 27 -5.91 -6.03 -5.32
CA LEU A 27 -4.49 -5.82 -5.53
C LEU A 27 -3.69 -6.68 -4.56
N PHE A 28 -3.05 -7.75 -5.04
CA PHE A 28 -2.22 -8.60 -4.20
C PHE A 28 -0.91 -7.90 -3.83
N VAL A 29 -0.66 -7.76 -2.53
CA VAL A 29 0.55 -7.14 -1.98
C VAL A 29 1.49 -8.22 -1.46
N SER A 30 1.10 -8.92 -0.40
CA SER A 30 1.87 -10.03 0.17
C SER A 30 1.01 -10.87 1.10
N ALA A 31 1.19 -12.18 1.04
CA ALA A 31 0.58 -13.13 1.96
C ALA A 31 1.11 -13.02 3.40
N ALA A 32 2.32 -12.47 3.59
CA ALA A 32 2.91 -12.30 4.91
C ALA A 32 2.28 -11.14 5.71
N LEU A 33 1.59 -10.22 5.03
CA LEU A 33 1.01 -9.02 5.62
C LEU A 33 -0.50 -9.16 5.90
N ARG A 34 -1.03 -10.38 5.96
CA ARG A 34 -2.47 -10.60 6.19
C ARG A 34 -2.90 -10.04 7.54
N GLY A 35 -3.90 -9.15 7.53
CA GLY A 35 -4.37 -8.47 8.74
C GLY A 35 -3.50 -7.29 9.17
N GLU A 36 -2.41 -7.01 8.44
CA GLU A 36 -1.55 -5.87 8.68
C GLU A 36 -2.00 -4.63 7.89
N TYR A 37 -1.51 -3.47 8.32
CA TYR A 37 -1.71 -2.23 7.60
C TYR A 37 -0.48 -1.88 6.76
N VAL A 38 -0.72 -1.50 5.51
CA VAL A 38 0.30 -0.87 4.67
C VAL A 38 -0.04 0.59 4.43
N ARG A 39 0.98 1.38 4.15
CA ARG A 39 0.89 2.82 3.90
C ARG A 39 1.08 3.09 2.41
N PHE A 40 0.21 3.91 1.86
CA PHE A 40 0.35 4.49 0.52
C PHE A 40 0.81 5.93 0.70
N VAL A 41 1.89 6.30 0.02
CA VAL A 41 2.42 7.67 0.01
C VAL A 41 2.60 8.08 -1.43
N GLU A 42 1.97 9.18 -1.83
CA GLU A 42 2.15 9.74 -3.17
C GLU A 42 3.58 10.27 -3.31
N VAL A 43 4.29 9.79 -4.33
CA VAL A 43 5.68 10.19 -4.63
C VAL A 43 5.80 10.93 -5.96
N ASP A 44 4.83 10.75 -6.85
CA ASP A 44 4.70 11.46 -8.13
C ASP A 44 3.21 11.53 -8.52
N ASP A 45 2.85 12.31 -9.53
CA ASP A 45 1.46 12.53 -9.96
C ASP A 45 0.77 11.21 -10.33
N GLY A 46 -0.06 10.71 -9.42
CA GLY A 46 -0.73 9.42 -9.56
C GLY A 46 0.13 8.17 -9.30
N LEU A 47 1.34 8.32 -8.75
CA LEU A 47 2.18 7.21 -8.33
C LEU A 47 2.29 7.16 -6.79
N ASP A 48 1.78 6.09 -6.20
CA ASP A 48 1.89 5.85 -4.77
C ASP A 48 2.97 4.80 -4.48
N VAL A 49 3.85 5.04 -3.52
CA VAL A 49 4.69 3.99 -2.94
C VAL A 49 3.90 3.25 -1.86
N ILE A 50 3.92 1.91 -1.92
CA ILE A 50 3.35 1.02 -0.91
C ILE A 50 4.45 0.63 0.07
N LEU A 51 4.24 0.96 1.33
CA LEU A 51 5.19 0.76 2.42
C LEU A 51 4.58 -0.15 3.50
N PHE A 52 5.39 -1.02 4.08
CA PHE A 52 5.11 -1.64 5.36
C PHE A 52 6.18 -1.20 6.36
N ASP A 53 5.77 -0.45 7.37
CA ASP A 53 6.68 0.32 8.24
C ASP A 53 7.67 1.18 7.44
N ARG A 54 8.95 0.78 7.36
CA ARG A 54 10.02 1.44 6.57
C ARG A 54 10.39 0.71 5.29
N LEU A 55 9.81 -0.47 5.05
CA LEU A 55 10.10 -1.31 3.89
C LEU A 55 9.23 -0.87 2.71
N ILE A 56 9.86 -0.58 1.57
CA ILE A 56 9.15 -0.42 0.30
C ILE A 56 8.75 -1.81 -0.18
N LEU A 57 7.47 -1.99 -0.50
CA LEU A 57 6.93 -3.26 -1.02
C LEU A 57 6.72 -3.22 -2.53
N ALA A 58 6.25 -2.08 -3.04
CA ALA A 58 5.88 -1.89 -4.43
C ALA A 58 5.55 -0.41 -4.68
N TYR A 59 5.41 -0.05 -5.95
CA TYR A 59 4.72 1.17 -6.36
C TYR A 59 3.34 0.81 -6.93
N TYR A 60 2.39 1.72 -6.80
CA TYR A 60 1.05 1.63 -7.34
C TYR A 60 0.81 2.82 -8.27
N ASP A 61 0.64 2.52 -9.55
CA ASP A 61 0.25 3.47 -10.57
C ASP A 61 -1.27 3.58 -10.57
N ARG A 62 -1.83 4.73 -10.17
CA ARG A 62 -3.27 4.97 -10.11
C ARG A 62 -3.92 5.07 -11.49
N SER A 63 -3.19 5.60 -12.46
CA SER A 63 -3.67 5.81 -13.83
C SER A 63 -3.89 4.47 -14.52
N GLU A 64 -2.91 3.57 -14.39
CA GLU A 64 -2.99 2.22 -14.94
C GLU A 64 -3.62 1.21 -13.96
N ARG A 65 -3.84 1.59 -12.69
CA ARG A 65 -4.34 0.75 -11.60
C ARG A 65 -3.54 -0.54 -11.41
N ARG A 66 -2.23 -0.49 -11.56
CA ARG A 66 -1.32 -1.66 -11.49
C ARG A 66 -0.28 -1.52 -10.38
N ILE A 67 0.23 -2.66 -9.90
CA ILE A 67 1.43 -2.71 -9.05
C ILE A 67 2.67 -2.83 -9.91
N ILE A 68 3.68 -2.04 -9.58
CA ILE A 68 5.05 -2.16 -10.07
C ILE A 68 5.87 -2.75 -8.91
N ARG A 69 6.29 -4.01 -9.07
CA ARG A 69 7.14 -4.69 -8.08
C ARG A 69 8.56 -4.16 -8.19
N ILE A 70 9.17 -3.95 -7.04
CA ILE A 70 10.61 -3.80 -6.89
C ILE A 70 11.13 -5.20 -6.59
N ASP A 71 11.73 -5.83 -7.60
CA ASP A 71 12.47 -7.09 -7.45
C ASP A 71 13.80 -6.84 -6.68
#